data_AF-G7EA43-F1
#
_entry.id   AF-G7EA43-F1
#
_cell.length_a   1.000
_cell.length_b   1.000
_cell.length_c   1.000
_cell.angle_alpha   90.00
_cell.angle_beta   90.00
_cell.angle_gamma   90.00
#
_symmetry.space_group_name_H-M   'P 1'
#
loop_
_entity.id
_entity.type
_entity.pdbx_description
1 polymer ?
#
loop_
_entity_poly.entity_id
_entity_poly.type
_entity_poly.pdbx_seq_one_letter_code
_entity_poly.pdbx_strand_id
1 'polypeptide(L)'
;MSRADDITTAFRSFREELDEHHDRREAIIKVSRDVTALSKKLIFHLHRTGQPGKAASILTEAQVKQTEILKLLESIAPQLQDGNFWRYQRNITGGIQEFLEAVSFMHYLGPERSIITFAQASQLLQERSIRLTEADYLLGLADLTGELMRLGISSVGLSMHRNALAEAELAVRALKNATEPLAAHVPHMYRKLSVTGQSLRKLEDARYTLALRAKEYENAPDMMRELVRRMQEESVPHVEELAA
;
A
#
# COMPACT_ATOMS: atom_id res chain seq x y z
N MET A 1 36.57 42.20 -18.11
CA MET A 1 35.19 41.76 -18.39
C MET A 1 34.25 42.91 -18.08
N SER A 2 33.25 43.15 -18.92
CA SER A 2 32.26 44.20 -18.61
C SER A 2 31.25 43.65 -17.60
N ARG A 3 30.64 44.55 -16.81
CA ARG A 3 29.55 44.18 -15.88
C ARG A 3 28.40 43.45 -16.57
N ALA A 4 28.15 43.74 -17.85
CA ALA A 4 27.12 43.05 -18.63
C ALA A 4 27.51 41.60 -18.97
N ASP A 5 28.80 41.34 -19.22
CA ASP A 5 29.32 39.99 -19.46
C ASP A 5 29.26 39.15 -18.18
N ASP A 6 29.59 39.74 -17.03
CA ASP A 6 29.53 39.08 -15.73
C ASP A 6 28.09 38.65 -15.40
N ILE A 7 27.11 39.55 -15.59
CA ILE A 7 25.69 39.24 -15.39
C ILE A 7 25.24 38.14 -16.36
N THR A 8 25.57 38.26 -17.65
CA THR A 8 25.16 37.26 -18.65
C THR A 8 25.73 35.88 -18.34
N THR A 9 26.98 35.82 -17.86
CA THR A 9 27.63 34.56 -17.46
C THR A 9 26.96 33.94 -16.25
N ALA A 10 26.63 34.75 -15.24
CA ALA A 10 25.89 34.28 -14.07
C ALA A 10 24.51 33.71 -14.43
N PHE A 11 23.74 34.41 -15.27
CA PHE A 11 22.41 33.94 -15.69
C PHE A 11 22.46 32.68 -16.57
N ARG A 12 23.54 32.47 -17.35
CA ARG A 12 23.73 31.19 -18.07
C ARG A 12 23.96 30.04 -17.10
N SER A 13 24.80 30.24 -16.08
CA SER A 13 25.03 29.24 -15.03
C SER A 13 23.74 28.93 -14.25
N PHE A 14 22.95 29.93 -13.89
CA PHE A 14 21.65 29.71 -13.23
C PHE A 14 20.67 28.94 -14.12
N ARG A 15 20.65 29.21 -15.42
CA ARG A 15 19.82 28.47 -16.37
C ARG A 15 20.24 27.00 -16.42
N GLU A 16 21.54 26.73 -16.54
CA GLU A 16 22.07 25.37 -16.58
C GLU A 16 21.73 24.58 -15.29
N GLU A 17 21.84 25.21 -14.12
CA GLU A 17 21.45 24.59 -12.84
C GLU A 17 19.94 24.32 -12.78
N LEU A 18 19.10 25.24 -13.26
CA LEU A 18 17.65 25.07 -13.29
C LEU A 18 17.23 23.97 -14.26
N ASP A 19 17.84 23.90 -15.44
CA ASP A 19 17.58 22.87 -16.43
C ASP A 19 17.93 21.48 -15.87
N GLU A 20 19.11 21.31 -15.27
CA GLU A 20 19.51 20.06 -14.61
C GLU A 20 18.53 19.68 -13.47
N HIS A 21 18.12 20.66 -12.67
CA HIS A 21 17.13 20.47 -11.62
C HIS A 21 15.78 19.97 -12.17
N HIS A 22 15.31 20.54 -13.28
CA HIS A 22 14.05 20.18 -13.91
C HIS A 22 14.11 18.77 -14.53
N ASP A 23 15.19 18.44 -15.22
CA ASP A 23 15.41 17.11 -15.79
C ASP A 23 15.43 16.03 -14.70
N ARG A 24 16.16 16.30 -13.61
CA ARG A 24 16.19 15.41 -12.44
C ARG A 24 14.80 15.22 -11.82
N ARG A 25 14.06 16.32 -11.64
CA ARG A 25 12.71 16.28 -11.07
C ARG A 25 11.77 15.43 -11.93
N GLU A 26 11.82 15.60 -13.25
CA GLU A 26 10.94 14.85 -14.17
C GLU A 26 11.28 13.36 -14.18
N ALA A 27 12.56 13.00 -14.15
CA ALA A 27 13.00 11.60 -14.01
C ALA A 27 12.44 10.95 -12.74
N ILE A 28 12.50 11.64 -11.60
CA ILE A 28 11.95 11.14 -10.32
C ILE A 28 10.44 10.99 -10.39
N ILE A 29 9.71 11.97 -10.94
CA ILE A 29 8.25 11.91 -11.09
C ILE A 29 7.83 10.73 -11.95
N LYS A 30 8.53 10.50 -13.06
CA LYS A 30 8.24 9.38 -13.96
C LYS A 30 8.36 8.05 -13.24
N VAL A 31 9.47 7.82 -12.54
CA VAL A 31 9.66 6.59 -11.76
C VAL A 31 8.65 6.47 -10.61
N SER A 32 8.32 7.57 -9.93
CA SER A 32 7.27 7.53 -8.89
C SER A 32 5.93 7.05 -9.45
N ARG A 33 5.56 7.48 -10.66
CA ARG A 33 4.31 7.03 -11.32
C ARG A 33 4.38 5.56 -11.71
N ASP A 34 5.50 5.11 -12.26
CA ASP A 34 5.69 3.71 -12.67
C ASP A 34 5.67 2.77 -11.46
N VAL A 35 6.36 3.14 -10.36
CA VAL A 35 6.34 2.44 -9.07
C VAL A 35 4.92 2.36 -8.52
N THR A 36 4.16 3.46 -8.57
CA THR A 36 2.76 3.47 -8.13
C THR A 36 1.92 2.46 -8.94
N ALA A 37 2.03 2.52 -10.27
CA ALA A 37 1.26 1.64 -11.15
C ALA A 37 1.58 0.16 -10.95
N LEU A 38 2.86 -0.18 -10.76
CA LEU A 38 3.30 -1.55 -10.53
C LEU A 38 2.94 -2.05 -9.13
N SER A 39 3.00 -1.18 -8.11
CA SER A 39 2.59 -1.52 -6.74
C SER A 39 1.11 -1.83 -6.67
N LYS A 40 0.25 -1.08 -7.37
CA LYS A 40 -1.18 -1.41 -7.54
C LYS A 40 -1.40 -2.77 -8.18
N LYS A 41 -0.68 -3.06 -9.27
CA LYS A 41 -0.75 -4.38 -9.94
C LYS A 41 -0.31 -5.50 -9.00
N LEU A 42 0.70 -5.26 -8.17
CA LEU A 42 1.14 -6.20 -7.14
C LEU A 42 0.03 -6.42 -6.09
N ILE A 43 -0.62 -5.38 -5.58
CA ILE A 43 -1.76 -5.49 -4.66
C ILE A 43 -2.90 -6.31 -5.27
N PHE A 44 -3.30 -6.03 -6.51
CA PHE A 44 -4.33 -6.81 -7.21
C PHE A 44 -3.93 -8.29 -7.39
N HIS A 45 -2.66 -8.55 -7.68
CA HIS A 45 -2.13 -9.90 -7.76
C HIS A 45 -2.20 -10.63 -6.42
N LEU A 46 -1.87 -9.94 -5.32
CA LEU A 46 -1.91 -10.47 -3.96
C LEU A 46 -3.33 -10.82 -3.49
N HIS A 47 -4.37 -10.08 -3.90
CA HIS A 47 -5.76 -10.45 -3.59
C HIS A 47 -6.19 -11.82 -4.12
N ARG A 48 -5.45 -12.38 -5.07
CA ARG A 48 -5.73 -13.71 -5.63
C ARG A 48 -5.28 -14.85 -4.69
N THR A 49 -4.55 -14.57 -3.60
CA THR A 49 -4.14 -15.59 -2.62
C THR A 49 -5.32 -16.30 -1.97
N GLY A 50 -6.52 -15.71 -2.02
CA GLY A 50 -7.77 -16.35 -1.59
C GLY A 50 -8.17 -17.60 -2.38
N GLN A 51 -7.53 -17.85 -3.53
CA GLN A 51 -7.81 -19.02 -4.36
C GLN A 51 -7.17 -20.29 -3.76
N PRO A 52 -7.93 -21.40 -3.62
CA PRO A 52 -7.42 -22.66 -3.05
C PRO A 52 -6.14 -23.15 -3.74
N GLY A 53 -5.11 -23.45 -2.94
CA GLY A 53 -3.86 -24.04 -3.40
C GLY A 53 -2.91 -23.11 -4.18
N LYS A 54 -3.25 -21.82 -4.36
CA LYS A 54 -2.44 -20.88 -5.16
C LYS A 54 -1.63 -19.86 -4.34
N ALA A 55 -1.82 -19.79 -3.03
CA ALA A 55 -1.17 -18.77 -2.20
C ALA A 55 0.37 -18.77 -2.36
N ALA A 56 1.00 -19.94 -2.30
CA ALA A 56 2.45 -20.07 -2.42
C ALA A 56 2.98 -19.61 -3.80
N SER A 57 2.34 -20.03 -4.90
CA SER A 57 2.77 -19.63 -6.25
C SER A 57 2.56 -18.13 -6.48
N ILE A 58 1.45 -17.57 -5.99
CA ILE A 58 1.15 -16.14 -6.08
C ILE A 58 2.19 -15.32 -5.33
N LEU A 59 2.58 -15.74 -4.12
CA LEU A 59 3.62 -15.06 -3.34
C LEU A 59 4.99 -15.14 -4.01
N THR A 60 5.34 -16.28 -4.63
CA THR A 60 6.58 -16.38 -5.44
C THR A 60 6.56 -15.41 -6.62
N GLU A 61 5.46 -15.33 -7.35
CA GLU A 61 5.30 -14.37 -8.45
C GLU A 61 5.26 -12.90 -7.98
N ALA A 62 4.75 -12.65 -6.77
CA ALA A 62 4.73 -11.35 -6.12
C ALA A 62 6.15 -10.88 -5.79
N GLN A 63 7.02 -11.79 -5.34
CA GLN A 63 8.43 -11.52 -5.05
C GLN A 63 9.19 -11.03 -6.30
N VAL A 64 8.88 -11.61 -7.47
CA VAL A 64 9.44 -11.17 -8.76
C VAL A 64 9.01 -9.74 -9.07
N LYS A 65 7.71 -9.44 -8.95
CA LYS A 65 7.17 -8.08 -9.18
C LYS A 65 7.74 -7.07 -8.18
N GLN A 66 7.90 -7.44 -6.92
CA GLN A 66 8.55 -6.59 -5.92
C GLN A 66 9.99 -6.25 -6.35
N THR A 67 10.73 -7.23 -6.84
CA THR A 67 12.11 -7.04 -7.32
C THR A 67 12.16 -6.08 -8.51
N GLU A 68 11.19 -6.14 -9.42
CA GLU A 68 11.07 -5.19 -10.54
C GLU A 68 10.83 -3.75 -10.05
N ILE A 69 9.94 -3.57 -9.07
CA ILE A 69 9.67 -2.24 -8.48
C ILE A 69 10.92 -1.70 -7.78
N LEU A 70 11.66 -2.54 -7.05
CA LEU A 70 12.90 -2.15 -6.40
C LEU A 70 13.98 -1.72 -7.39
N LYS A 71 14.07 -2.35 -8.56
CA LYS A 71 14.99 -1.92 -9.63
C LYS A 71 14.66 -0.54 -10.17
N LEU A 72 13.36 -0.21 -10.29
CA LEU A 72 12.95 1.14 -10.70
C LEU A 72 13.35 2.18 -9.65
N LEU A 73 13.12 1.88 -8.37
CA LEU A 73 13.54 2.76 -7.28
C LEU A 73 15.07 2.94 -7.26
N GLU A 74 15.83 1.87 -7.45
CA GLU A 74 17.30 1.92 -7.55
C GLU A 74 17.79 2.80 -8.72
N SER A 75 17.07 2.79 -9.84
CA SER A 75 17.44 3.58 -11.03
C SER A 75 17.44 5.10 -10.80
N ILE A 76 16.70 5.58 -9.77
CA ILE A 76 16.67 7.00 -9.38
C ILE A 76 17.51 7.32 -8.15
N ALA A 77 18.22 6.33 -7.60
CA ALA A 77 19.01 6.54 -6.40
C ALA A 77 20.08 7.63 -6.57
N PRO A 78 20.83 7.73 -7.70
CA PRO A 78 21.80 8.81 -7.92
C PRO A 78 21.19 10.21 -7.84
N GLN A 79 19.97 10.38 -8.33
CA GLN A 79 19.22 11.64 -8.34
C GLN A 79 18.81 12.09 -6.93
N LEU A 80 18.82 11.18 -5.95
CA LEU A 80 18.41 11.42 -4.57
C LEU A 80 19.59 11.55 -3.59
N GLN A 81 20.83 11.37 -4.04
CA GLN A 81 22.04 11.50 -3.22
C GLN A 81 22.43 12.97 -2.96
N ASP A 82 23.50 13.18 -2.18
CA ASP A 82 24.11 14.49 -1.93
C ASP A 82 23.15 15.54 -1.35
N GLY A 83 22.24 15.10 -0.49
CA GLY A 83 21.24 15.96 0.15
C GLY A 83 20.01 16.28 -0.73
N ASN A 84 19.99 15.82 -1.99
CA ASN A 84 18.85 16.02 -2.89
C ASN A 84 17.57 15.30 -2.45
N PHE A 85 17.69 14.28 -1.59
CA PHE A 85 16.53 13.56 -1.05
C PHE A 85 15.44 14.51 -0.56
N TRP A 86 15.77 15.48 0.31
CA TRP A 86 14.77 16.38 0.87
C TRP A 86 14.19 17.36 -0.15
N ARG A 87 14.95 17.71 -1.19
CA ARG A 87 14.50 18.57 -2.29
C ARG A 87 13.44 17.88 -3.15
N TYR A 88 13.59 16.58 -3.38
CA TYR A 88 12.70 15.80 -4.26
C TYR A 88 11.81 14.79 -3.53
N GLN A 89 11.81 14.76 -2.19
CA GLN A 89 11.02 13.81 -1.38
C GLN A 89 9.54 13.84 -1.78
N ARG A 90 8.98 15.03 -2.01
CA ARG A 90 7.58 15.20 -2.45
C ARG A 90 7.28 14.63 -3.84
N ASN A 91 8.30 14.44 -4.69
CA ASN A 91 8.14 13.90 -6.03
C ASN A 91 8.07 12.36 -6.04
N ILE A 92 8.65 11.71 -5.03
CA ILE A 92 8.74 10.24 -4.93
C ILE A 92 7.88 9.63 -3.81
N THR A 93 7.46 10.45 -2.84
CA THR A 93 6.63 10.07 -1.68
C THR A 93 5.41 9.22 -2.06
N GLY A 94 4.69 9.56 -3.14
CA GLY A 94 3.51 8.81 -3.57
C GLY A 94 3.85 7.39 -4.04
N GLY A 95 4.94 7.24 -4.81
CA GLY A 95 5.41 5.92 -5.23
C GLY A 95 5.92 5.08 -4.06
N ILE A 96 6.64 5.70 -3.11
CA ILE A 96 7.12 5.02 -1.91
C ILE A 96 5.95 4.54 -1.04
N GLN A 97 4.93 5.38 -0.82
CA GLN A 97 3.75 5.00 -0.02
C GLN A 97 2.99 3.81 -0.62
N GLU A 98 2.74 3.85 -1.94
CA GLU A 98 2.06 2.74 -2.64
C GLU A 98 2.91 1.46 -2.63
N PHE A 99 4.24 1.59 -2.78
CA PHE A 99 5.15 0.45 -2.64
C PHE A 99 5.09 -0.14 -1.23
N LEU A 100 5.08 0.70 -0.19
CA LEU A 100 4.98 0.28 1.20
C LEU A 100 3.67 -0.43 1.49
N GLU A 101 2.55 0.07 0.97
CA GLU A 101 1.27 -0.62 1.02
C GLU A 101 1.37 -2.03 0.43
N ALA A 102 1.92 -2.15 -0.78
CA ALA A 102 2.05 -3.42 -1.48
C ALA A 102 2.95 -4.43 -0.75
N VAL A 103 4.13 -4.01 -0.28
CA VAL A 103 5.05 -4.93 0.42
C VAL A 103 4.56 -5.26 1.82
N SER A 104 3.87 -4.34 2.50
CA SER A 104 3.24 -4.63 3.78
C SER A 104 2.11 -5.65 3.62
N PHE A 105 1.32 -5.53 2.55
CA PHE A 105 0.28 -6.51 2.24
C PHE A 105 0.87 -7.87 1.90
N MET A 106 1.94 -7.90 1.10
CA MET A 106 2.67 -9.14 0.80
C MET A 106 3.22 -9.80 2.07
N HIS A 107 3.81 -9.02 2.98
CA HIS A 107 4.35 -9.51 4.25
C HIS A 107 3.24 -10.08 5.14
N TYR A 108 2.10 -9.39 5.25
CA TYR A 108 0.93 -9.85 5.99
C TYR A 108 0.34 -11.16 5.44
N LEU A 109 0.39 -11.36 4.12
CA LEU A 109 -0.06 -12.60 3.48
C LEU A 109 0.95 -13.75 3.62
N GLY A 110 2.18 -13.45 4.07
CA GLY A 110 3.22 -14.42 4.34
C GLY A 110 2.95 -15.29 5.58
N PRO A 111 3.87 -16.21 5.90
CA PRO A 111 3.70 -17.18 6.98
C PRO A 111 3.52 -16.56 8.37
N GLU A 112 4.19 -15.43 8.62
CA GLU A 112 4.22 -14.78 9.94
C GLU A 112 2.94 -14.00 10.28
N ARG A 113 2.10 -13.69 9.28
CA ARG A 113 0.84 -12.93 9.48
C ARG A 113 1.04 -11.64 10.28
N SER A 114 2.12 -10.93 10.02
CA SER A 114 2.54 -9.73 10.74
C SER A 114 2.60 -8.51 9.82
N ILE A 115 2.73 -7.33 10.41
CA ILE A 115 2.98 -6.08 9.68
C ILE A 115 4.49 -5.87 9.57
N ILE A 116 4.97 -5.55 8.38
CA ILE A 116 6.38 -5.23 8.16
C ILE A 116 6.79 -4.05 9.05
N THR A 117 7.89 -4.20 9.79
CA THR A 117 8.41 -3.13 10.66
C THR A 117 9.07 -2.02 9.85
N PHE A 118 9.20 -0.83 10.45
CA PHE A 118 9.95 0.27 9.84
C PHE A 118 11.39 -0.15 9.52
N ALA A 119 12.05 -0.90 10.41
CA ALA A 119 13.42 -1.37 10.19
C ALA A 119 13.53 -2.26 8.95
N GLN A 120 12.62 -3.23 8.78
CA GLN A 120 12.60 -4.10 7.60
C GLN A 120 12.31 -3.31 6.32
N ALA A 121 11.32 -2.41 6.35
CA ALA A 121 10.97 -1.58 5.20
C ALA A 121 12.10 -0.59 4.83
N SER A 122 12.74 0.00 5.84
CA SER A 122 13.88 0.90 5.68
C SER A 122 15.07 0.16 5.09
N GLN A 123 15.39 -1.05 5.58
CA GLN A 123 16.47 -1.86 5.03
C GLN A 123 16.22 -2.16 3.54
N LEU A 124 15.00 -2.55 3.18
CA LEU A 124 14.63 -2.87 1.79
C LEU A 124 14.91 -1.72 0.82
N LEU A 125 14.63 -0.48 1.25
CA LEU A 125 14.88 0.72 0.44
C LEU A 125 16.35 1.18 0.53
N GLN A 126 16.98 1.07 1.70
CA GLN A 126 18.36 1.48 1.92
C GLN A 126 19.34 0.62 1.10
N GLU A 127 19.07 -0.67 0.92
CA GLU A 127 19.83 -1.52 0.01
C GLU A 127 19.75 -1.07 -1.47
N ARG A 128 18.81 -0.18 -1.80
CA ARG A 128 18.70 0.48 -3.11
C ARG A 128 19.14 1.95 -3.04
N SER A 129 19.81 2.34 -1.97
CA SER A 129 20.24 3.72 -1.68
C SER A 129 19.08 4.73 -1.63
N ILE A 130 17.88 4.26 -1.30
CA ILE A 130 16.68 5.09 -1.10
C ILE A 130 16.41 5.23 0.40
N ARG A 131 16.25 6.47 0.85
CA ARG A 131 15.86 6.76 2.24
C ARG A 131 14.35 6.61 2.41
N LEU A 132 13.94 5.92 3.47
CA LEU A 132 12.56 5.87 3.93
C LEU A 132 12.31 6.93 5.00
N THR A 133 11.19 7.65 4.92
CA THR A 133 10.74 8.52 6.02
C THR A 133 9.67 7.82 6.87
N GLU A 134 9.59 8.18 8.14
CA GLU A 134 8.56 7.70 9.06
C GLU A 134 7.17 8.09 8.58
N ALA A 135 7.02 9.28 7.99
CA ALA A 135 5.76 9.73 7.43
C ALA A 135 5.30 8.85 6.26
N ASP A 136 6.19 8.53 5.31
CA ASP A 136 5.87 7.66 4.17
C ASP A 136 5.49 6.24 4.64
N TYR A 137 6.21 5.70 5.63
CA TYR A 137 5.89 4.42 6.25
C TYR A 137 4.50 4.41 6.88
N LEU A 138 4.21 5.38 7.74
CA LEU A 138 2.93 5.45 8.43
C LEU A 138 1.75 5.68 7.46
N LEU A 139 1.94 6.51 6.43
CA LEU A 139 0.91 6.74 5.42
C LEU A 139 0.65 5.50 4.54
N GLY A 140 1.69 4.78 4.13
CA GLY A 140 1.54 3.51 3.40
C GLY A 140 0.85 2.42 4.23
N LEU A 141 1.16 2.34 5.54
CA LEU A 141 0.45 1.43 6.45
C LEU A 141 -1.02 1.82 6.67
N ALA A 142 -1.34 3.11 6.63
CA ALA A 142 -2.72 3.55 6.76
C ALA A 142 -3.55 3.12 5.54
N ASP A 143 -2.99 3.16 4.33
CA ASP A 143 -3.65 2.69 3.11
C ASP A 143 -3.83 1.16 3.08
N LEU A 144 -2.85 0.41 3.57
CA LEU A 144 -2.94 -1.05 3.76
C LEU A 144 -4.23 -1.48 4.48
N THR A 145 -4.77 -0.66 5.41
CA THR A 145 -6.00 -1.00 6.14
C THR A 145 -7.21 -1.18 5.22
N GLY A 146 -7.24 -0.49 4.07
CA GLY A 146 -8.26 -0.68 3.04
C GLY A 146 -8.13 -2.04 2.35
N GLU A 147 -6.90 -2.45 2.04
CA GLU A 147 -6.63 -3.75 1.39
C GLU A 147 -6.86 -4.92 2.35
N LEU A 148 -6.54 -4.78 3.64
CA LEU A 148 -6.88 -5.77 4.66
C LEU A 148 -8.39 -5.91 4.85
N MET A 149 -9.12 -4.79 4.85
CA MET A 149 -10.59 -4.84 4.85
C MET A 149 -11.11 -5.58 3.63
N ARG A 150 -10.62 -5.25 2.44
CA ARG A 150 -11.03 -5.92 1.21
C ARG A 150 -10.75 -7.42 1.27
N LEU A 151 -9.56 -7.82 1.71
CA LEU A 151 -9.21 -9.23 1.92
C LEU A 151 -10.20 -9.91 2.90
N GLY A 152 -10.45 -9.28 4.05
CA GLY A 152 -11.34 -9.81 5.08
C GLY A 152 -12.78 -10.01 4.57
N ILE A 153 -13.34 -9.00 3.90
CA ILE A 153 -14.69 -9.08 3.33
C ILE A 153 -14.77 -10.12 2.20
N SER A 154 -13.81 -10.14 1.27
CA SER A 154 -13.79 -11.13 0.18
C SER A 154 -13.55 -12.57 0.67
N SER A 155 -13.02 -12.74 1.87
CA SER A 155 -12.88 -14.06 2.49
C SER A 155 -14.20 -14.63 3.04
N VAL A 156 -15.22 -13.78 3.22
CA VAL A 156 -16.54 -14.20 3.71
C VAL A 156 -17.15 -15.18 2.70
N GLY A 157 -17.24 -16.44 3.12
CA GLY A 157 -17.79 -17.54 2.34
C GLY A 157 -16.80 -18.39 1.55
N LEU A 158 -15.51 -18.05 1.57
CA LEU A 158 -14.47 -19.00 1.20
C LEU A 158 -14.15 -19.87 2.42
N SER A 159 -14.45 -21.17 2.32
CA SER A 159 -14.31 -22.14 3.43
C SER A 159 -12.89 -22.25 4.01
N MET A 160 -11.88 -21.79 3.27
CA MET A 160 -10.45 -21.89 3.61
C MET A 160 -9.93 -20.72 4.47
N HIS A 161 -10.66 -19.62 4.55
CA HIS A 161 -10.25 -18.43 5.29
C HIS A 161 -11.20 -18.11 6.46
N ARG A 162 -11.63 -19.15 7.19
CA ARG A 162 -12.55 -19.00 8.35
C ARG A 162 -12.14 -17.89 9.32
N ASN A 163 -10.84 -17.61 9.43
CA ASN A 163 -10.31 -16.58 10.32
C ASN A 163 -9.82 -15.31 9.62
N ALA A 164 -9.74 -15.23 8.28
CA ALA A 164 -9.12 -14.08 7.62
C ALA A 164 -9.89 -12.77 7.88
N LEU A 165 -11.23 -12.84 8.00
CA LEU A 165 -12.03 -11.71 8.44
C LEU A 165 -11.65 -11.24 9.85
N ALA A 166 -11.47 -12.18 10.79
CA ALA A 166 -11.09 -11.87 12.17
C ALA A 166 -9.64 -11.37 12.28
N GLU A 167 -8.72 -11.98 11.54
CA GLU A 167 -7.33 -11.58 11.46
C GLU A 167 -7.20 -10.17 10.86
N ALA A 168 -7.90 -9.90 9.75
CA ALA A 168 -7.92 -8.57 9.13
C ALA A 168 -8.51 -7.52 10.07
N GLU A 169 -9.60 -7.83 10.77
CA GLU A 169 -10.20 -6.93 11.75
C GLU A 169 -9.24 -6.61 12.90
N LEU A 170 -8.59 -7.62 13.48
CA LEU A 170 -7.62 -7.45 14.55
C LEU A 170 -6.42 -6.62 14.07
N ALA A 171 -5.90 -6.89 12.88
CA ALA A 171 -4.79 -6.15 12.29
C ALA A 171 -5.15 -4.68 12.03
N VAL A 172 -6.31 -4.41 11.43
CA VAL A 172 -6.78 -3.04 11.17
C VAL A 172 -7.01 -2.29 12.49
N ARG A 173 -7.57 -2.93 13.51
CA ARG A 173 -7.74 -2.34 14.85
C ARG A 173 -6.40 -1.99 15.48
N ALA A 174 -5.44 -2.91 15.42
CA ALA A 174 -4.09 -2.69 15.96
C ALA A 174 -3.39 -1.52 15.24
N LEU A 175 -3.46 -1.48 13.90
CA LEU A 175 -2.91 -0.39 13.09
C LEU A 175 -3.56 0.95 13.44
N LYS A 176 -4.89 1.01 13.56
CA LYS A 176 -5.58 2.23 13.98
C LYS A 176 -5.08 2.71 15.35
N ASN A 177 -5.08 1.84 16.34
CA ASN A 177 -4.69 2.19 17.70
C ASN A 177 -3.22 2.63 17.81
N ALA A 178 -2.34 2.05 17.02
CA ALA A 178 -0.92 2.41 16.98
C ALA A 178 -0.67 3.74 16.26
N THR A 179 -1.45 4.07 15.23
CA THR A 179 -1.24 5.27 14.39
C THR A 179 -2.01 6.49 14.87
N GLU A 180 -3.12 6.31 15.59
CA GLU A 180 -3.97 7.40 16.08
C GLU A 180 -3.24 8.41 16.99
N PRO A 181 -2.40 8.00 17.97
CA PRO A 181 -1.62 8.94 18.78
C PRO A 181 -0.60 9.75 17.96
N LEU A 182 -0.17 9.23 16.81
CA LEU A 182 0.84 9.85 15.96
C LEU A 182 0.24 10.84 14.94
N ALA A 183 -1.09 10.90 14.82
CA ALA A 183 -1.79 11.67 13.80
C ALA A 183 -1.46 13.17 13.82
N ALA A 184 -1.21 13.72 15.01
CA ALA A 184 -0.84 15.13 15.18
C ALA A 184 0.54 15.47 14.58
N HIS A 185 1.41 14.47 14.42
CA HIS A 185 2.80 14.64 13.98
C HIS A 185 3.02 14.28 12.51
N VAL A 186 2.04 13.65 11.86
CA VAL A 186 2.14 13.20 10.47
C VAL A 186 1.10 13.94 9.63
N PRO A 187 1.51 14.85 8.73
CA PRO A 187 0.60 15.51 7.82
C PRO A 187 -0.28 14.52 7.05
N HIS A 188 -1.55 14.86 6.87
CA HIS A 188 -2.57 14.04 6.18
C HIS A 188 -3.02 12.76 6.90
N MET A 189 -2.41 12.37 8.03
CA MET A 189 -2.76 11.15 8.77
C MET A 189 -4.23 11.15 9.26
N TYR A 190 -4.76 12.29 9.73
CA TYR A 190 -6.16 12.38 10.17
C TYR A 190 -7.16 11.94 9.10
N ARG A 191 -6.91 12.29 7.83
CA ARG A 191 -7.78 11.88 6.73
C ARG A 191 -7.71 10.36 6.52
N LYS A 192 -6.51 9.79 6.58
CA LYS A 192 -6.28 8.34 6.44
C LYS A 192 -6.93 7.57 7.59
N LEU A 193 -6.79 8.03 8.83
CA LEU A 193 -7.43 7.42 10.01
C LEU A 193 -8.96 7.41 9.94
N SER A 194 -9.57 8.43 9.35
CA SER A 194 -11.02 8.43 9.11
C SER A 194 -11.43 7.28 8.19
N VAL A 195 -10.67 7.04 7.12
CA VAL A 195 -10.87 5.90 6.20
C VAL A 195 -10.59 4.58 6.91
N THR A 196 -9.51 4.47 7.68
CA THR A 196 -9.21 3.29 8.51
C THR A 196 -10.35 2.96 9.48
N GLY A 197 -10.96 3.97 10.11
CA GLY A 197 -12.12 3.78 10.97
C GLY A 197 -13.35 3.26 10.23
N GLN A 198 -13.56 3.69 8.98
CA GLN A 198 -14.62 3.13 8.12
C GLN A 198 -14.31 1.67 7.72
N SER A 199 -13.06 1.36 7.40
CA SER A 199 -12.61 0.00 7.08
C SER A 199 -12.79 -0.94 8.27
N LEU A 200 -12.46 -0.49 9.48
CA LEU A 200 -12.66 -1.26 10.71
C LEU A 200 -14.15 -1.54 10.95
N ARG A 201 -15.01 -0.53 10.84
CA ARG A 201 -16.46 -0.71 11.02
C ARG A 201 -17.04 -1.76 10.07
N LYS A 202 -16.66 -1.72 8.79
CA LYS A 202 -17.11 -2.72 7.80
C LYS A 202 -16.73 -4.15 8.20
N LEU A 203 -15.52 -4.34 8.72
CA LEU A 203 -15.06 -5.64 9.21
C LEU A 203 -15.82 -6.07 10.48
N GLU A 204 -16.03 -5.15 11.43
CA GLU A 204 -16.81 -5.39 12.66
C GLU A 204 -18.26 -5.78 12.34
N ASP A 205 -18.92 -5.05 11.44
CA ASP A 205 -20.30 -5.30 11.02
C ASP A 205 -20.43 -6.66 10.33
N ALA A 206 -19.47 -7.01 9.46
CA ALA A 206 -19.44 -8.32 8.81
C ALA A 206 -19.24 -9.46 9.83
N ARG A 207 -18.32 -9.29 10.79
CA ARG A 207 -18.11 -10.27 11.88
C ARG A 207 -19.37 -10.43 12.74
N TYR A 208 -19.97 -9.32 13.14
CA TYR A 208 -21.18 -9.30 13.96
C TYR A 208 -22.32 -10.04 13.24
N THR A 209 -22.55 -9.71 11.97
CA THR A 209 -23.58 -10.34 11.14
C THR A 209 -23.37 -11.85 11.01
N LEU A 210 -22.13 -12.30 10.80
CA LEU A 210 -21.81 -13.73 10.73
C LEU A 210 -22.00 -14.42 12.08
N ALA A 211 -21.61 -13.81 13.18
CA ALA A 211 -21.78 -14.36 14.52
C ALA A 211 -23.27 -14.50 14.91
N LEU A 212 -24.07 -13.48 14.60
CA LEU A 212 -25.52 -13.51 14.81
C LEU A 212 -26.17 -14.63 14.00
N ARG A 213 -25.89 -14.71 12.69
CA ARG A 213 -26.43 -15.74 11.80
C ARG A 213 -26.00 -17.15 12.19
N ALA A 214 -24.75 -17.32 12.62
CA ALA A 214 -24.26 -18.60 13.13
C ALA A 214 -25.06 -19.08 14.36
N LYS A 215 -25.56 -18.15 15.18
CA LYS A 215 -26.44 -18.46 16.31
C LYS A 215 -27.89 -18.70 15.91
N GLU A 216 -28.42 -17.94 14.96
CA GLU A 216 -29.79 -18.12 14.45
C GLU A 216 -29.98 -19.48 13.75
N TYR A 217 -28.99 -19.93 12.98
CA TYR A 217 -29.04 -21.15 12.18
C TYR A 217 -28.22 -22.31 12.79
N GLU A 218 -27.99 -22.30 14.11
CA GLU A 218 -27.22 -23.34 14.83
C GLU A 218 -27.80 -24.75 14.56
N ASN A 219 -29.11 -24.84 14.33
CA ASN A 219 -29.84 -26.10 14.02
C ASN A 219 -30.17 -26.28 12.53
N ALA A 220 -29.75 -25.38 11.63
CA ALA A 220 -30.10 -25.39 10.20
C ALA A 220 -28.89 -25.01 9.29
N PRO A 221 -27.85 -25.86 9.21
CA PRO A 221 -26.59 -25.55 8.54
C PRO A 221 -26.69 -25.34 7.01
N ASP A 222 -27.74 -25.86 6.36
CA ASP A 222 -27.96 -25.67 4.92
C ASP A 222 -28.44 -24.25 4.59
N MET A 223 -29.23 -23.63 5.47
CA MET A 223 -29.65 -22.24 5.36
C MET A 223 -28.46 -21.29 5.53
N MET A 224 -27.55 -21.60 6.46
CA MET A 224 -26.32 -20.82 6.66
C MET A 224 -25.43 -20.83 5.40
N ARG A 225 -25.31 -21.97 4.71
CA ARG A 225 -24.53 -22.08 3.47
C ARG A 225 -25.12 -21.24 2.33
N GLU A 226 -26.44 -21.27 2.14
CA GLU A 226 -27.12 -20.46 1.13
C GLU A 226 -27.01 -18.95 1.41
N LEU A 227 -27.04 -18.56 2.69
CA LEU A 227 -26.98 -17.17 3.09
C LEU A 227 -25.56 -16.59 2.91
N VAL A 228 -24.53 -17.37 3.27
CA VAL A 228 -23.14 -17.05 2.96
C VAL A 228 -22.92 -16.89 1.45
N ARG A 229 -23.55 -17.75 0.63
CA ARG A 229 -23.52 -17.64 -0.84
C ARG A 229 -24.11 -16.32 -1.34
N ARG A 230 -25.23 -15.85 -0.77
CA ARG A 230 -25.84 -14.55 -1.14
C ARG A 230 -24.98 -13.35 -0.74
N MET A 231 -24.32 -13.41 0.43
CA MET A 231 -23.37 -12.35 0.83
C MET A 231 -22.20 -12.23 -0.16
N GLN A 232 -21.78 -13.35 -0.77
CA GLN A 232 -20.75 -13.31 -1.81
C GLN A 232 -21.23 -12.60 -3.06
N GLU A 233 -22.46 -12.87 -3.51
CA GLU A 233 -23.04 -12.22 -4.69
C GLU A 233 -23.20 -10.71 -4.52
N GLU A 234 -23.57 -10.25 -3.32
CA GLU A 234 -23.71 -8.82 -3.00
C GLU A 234 -22.36 -8.09 -2.79
N SER A 235 -21.29 -8.83 -2.46
CA SER A 235 -19.96 -8.26 -2.16
C SER A 235 -18.99 -8.27 -3.34
N VAL A 236 -19.35 -8.87 -4.47
CA VAL A 236 -18.64 -8.72 -5.75
C VAL A 236 -19.10 -7.41 -6.39
N PRO A 237 -18.25 -6.36 -6.48
CA PRO A 237 -18.57 -5.22 -7.32
C PRO A 237 -18.71 -5.74 -8.76
N HIS A 238 -19.74 -5.30 -9.51
CA HIS A 238 -19.75 -5.47 -10.96
C HIS A 238 -18.41 -4.98 -11.54
N VAL A 239 -17.54 -5.91 -11.92
CA VAL A 239 -16.21 -5.62 -12.49
C VAL A 239 -16.32 -5.17 -13.96
N GLU A 240 -17.52 -4.95 -14.49
CA GLU A 240 -17.74 -4.68 -15.91
C GLU A 240 -17.80 -3.20 -16.32
N GLU A 241 -17.65 -2.21 -15.41
CA GLU A 241 -17.75 -0.78 -15.79
C GLU A 241 -16.47 0.07 -15.65
N LEU A 242 -15.28 -0.53 -15.66
CA LEU A 242 -14.00 0.23 -15.72
C LEU A 242 -13.15 -0.07 -16.97
N ALA A 243 -13.79 -0.51 -18.06
CA ALA A 243 -13.15 -0.68 -19.38
C ALA A 243 -13.73 0.27 -20.45
N ALA A 244 -14.02 1.52 -20.07
CA ALA A 244 -14.32 2.62 -21.00
C ALA A 244 -13.44 3.84 -20.68
#